data_AF-A0A7V7E7H6-F1
#
_entry.id   AF-A0A7V7E7H6-F1
#
_cell.length_a   1.000
_cell.length_b   1.000
_cell.length_c   1.000
_cell.angle_alpha   90.00
_cell.angle_beta   90.00
_cell.angle_gamma   90.00
#
_symmetry.space_group_name_H-M   'P 1'
#
loop_
_entity.id
_entity.type
_entity.pdbx_description
1 polymer ?
#
loop_
_entity_poly.entity_id
_entity_poly.type
_entity_poly.pdbx_seq_one_letter_code
_entity_poly.pdbx_strand_id
1 'polypeptide(L)'
;MNARTPASPQPDLPSNAGSRPGFFLRFILLAGPYWRSDEKWTAIGLTLALVVLTICQAASPIVLNFWNQQLFDSLEQRQMGRFVILVGALGVIILANLAVTTTHMVVKRRLQIGWRQWLTANVLNSWMTAGRHYQVTHIAGDHDNPDGRIAEDIRVTTEAALDLAHSLFYCLLLLFGFTEILWSLSGDPEFVLGGLTFHLPGHLVWVALVYAAIGSSVAVWLGRPLVRAVNNRQTCEANFRFGLVRAREHSE
;
A
#
# COMPACT_ATOMS: atom_id res chain seq x y z
N MET A 1 -54.25 -16.26 28.30
CA MET A 1 -53.34 -17.41 28.40
C MET A 1 -53.29 -18.05 27.00
N ASN A 2 -52.43 -17.53 26.11
CA ASN A 2 -52.32 -18.00 24.72
C ASN A 2 -50.93 -18.62 24.53
N ALA A 3 -50.90 -19.95 24.38
CA ALA A 3 -49.69 -20.71 24.16
C ALA A 3 -49.16 -20.48 22.74
N ARG A 4 -47.88 -20.10 22.61
CA ARG A 4 -47.15 -20.08 21.33
C ARG A 4 -46.81 -21.53 20.96
N THR A 5 -47.25 -21.96 19.79
CA THR A 5 -46.78 -23.16 19.11
C THR A 5 -45.28 -23.01 18.79
N PRO A 6 -44.42 -24.00 19.07
CA PRO A 6 -43.01 -23.93 18.65
C PRO A 6 -42.92 -24.15 17.13
N ALA A 7 -42.15 -23.29 16.46
CA ALA A 7 -41.85 -23.42 15.04
C ALA A 7 -41.09 -24.72 14.77
N SER A 8 -41.52 -25.46 13.74
CA SER A 8 -40.86 -26.67 13.26
C SER A 8 -39.42 -26.38 12.80
N PRO A 9 -38.45 -27.28 13.06
CA PRO A 9 -37.08 -27.13 12.55
C PRO A 9 -37.09 -27.16 11.03
N GLN A 10 -36.56 -26.10 10.41
CA GLN A 10 -36.35 -26.03 8.96
C GLN A 10 -35.18 -26.96 8.62
N PRO A 11 -35.30 -27.86 7.62
CA PRO A 11 -34.21 -28.78 7.29
C PRO A 11 -33.01 -28.00 6.77
N ASP A 12 -31.85 -28.21 7.41
CA ASP A 12 -30.57 -27.63 7.04
C ASP A 12 -30.24 -28.03 5.59
N LEU A 13 -30.34 -27.08 4.66
CA LEU A 13 -29.86 -27.28 3.30
C LEU A 13 -28.36 -27.58 3.36
N PRO A 14 -27.86 -28.61 2.67
CA PRO A 14 -26.44 -28.92 2.65
C PRO A 14 -25.69 -27.70 2.11
N SER A 15 -24.91 -27.07 2.99
CA SER A 15 -23.96 -26.04 2.60
C SER A 15 -22.90 -26.71 1.74
N ASN A 16 -23.07 -26.64 0.43
CA ASN A 16 -22.01 -26.92 -0.53
C ASN A 16 -20.91 -25.87 -0.30
N ALA A 17 -20.09 -26.10 0.72
CA ALA A 17 -18.87 -25.38 1.01
C ALA A 17 -17.80 -25.81 0.01
N GLY A 18 -18.06 -25.59 -1.28
CA GLY A 18 -16.98 -25.46 -2.24
C GLY A 18 -16.08 -24.35 -1.74
N SER A 19 -14.80 -24.65 -1.51
CA SER A 19 -13.81 -23.73 -0.95
C SER A 19 -13.91 -22.38 -1.63
N ARG A 20 -14.54 -21.43 -0.93
CA ARG A 20 -14.73 -20.07 -1.40
C ARG A 20 -13.33 -19.51 -1.71
N PRO A 21 -13.06 -19.05 -2.95
CA PRO A 21 -11.73 -18.56 -3.29
C PRO A 21 -11.32 -17.45 -2.32
N GLY A 22 -10.05 -17.43 -1.93
CA GLY A 22 -9.52 -16.46 -0.97
C GLY A 22 -9.79 -15.02 -1.42
N PHE A 23 -9.81 -14.08 -0.46
CA PHE A 23 -10.10 -12.66 -0.70
C PHE A 23 -9.31 -12.08 -1.89
N PHE A 24 -8.01 -12.34 -1.96
CA PHE A 24 -7.14 -11.88 -3.06
C PHE A 24 -7.59 -12.38 -4.43
N LEU A 25 -7.97 -13.66 -4.55
CA LEU A 25 -8.41 -14.21 -5.83
C LEU A 25 -9.73 -13.57 -6.26
N ARG A 26 -10.66 -13.35 -5.32
CA ARG A 26 -11.92 -12.63 -5.60
C ARG A 26 -11.65 -11.20 -6.05
N PHE A 27 -10.73 -10.52 -5.39
CA PHE A 27 -10.33 -9.17 -5.76
C PHE A 27 -9.72 -9.12 -7.16
N ILE A 28 -8.79 -10.02 -7.49
CA ILE A 28 -8.18 -10.11 -8.82
C ILE A 28 -9.22 -10.44 -9.89
N LEU A 29 -10.17 -11.35 -9.60
CA LEU A 29 -11.24 -11.69 -10.54
C LEU A 29 -12.19 -10.51 -10.79
N LEU A 30 -12.48 -9.71 -9.76
CA LEU A 30 -13.36 -8.55 -9.87
C LEU A 30 -12.69 -7.34 -10.54
N ALA A 31 -11.45 -7.03 -10.15
CA ALA A 31 -10.78 -5.78 -10.50
C ALA A 31 -9.68 -5.95 -11.58
N GLY A 32 -9.20 -7.17 -11.80
CA GLY A 32 -8.19 -7.50 -12.82
C GLY A 32 -8.64 -7.38 -14.29
N PRO A 33 -9.93 -7.50 -14.66
CA PRO A 33 -10.34 -7.33 -16.06
C PRO A 33 -10.18 -5.90 -16.60
N TYR A 34 -9.87 -4.91 -15.76
CA TYR A 34 -9.52 -3.55 -16.19
C TYR A 34 -8.41 -3.54 -17.26
N TRP A 35 -7.35 -4.33 -17.04
CA TRP A 35 -6.23 -4.46 -17.98
C TRP A 35 -6.56 -5.27 -19.25
N ARG A 36 -7.77 -5.83 -19.35
CA ARG A 36 -8.26 -6.57 -20.53
C ARG A 36 -9.44 -5.87 -21.22
N SER A 37 -9.87 -4.72 -20.71
CA SER A 37 -10.99 -3.95 -21.25
C SER A 37 -10.65 -3.23 -22.55
N ASP A 38 -11.62 -2.51 -23.14
CA ASP A 38 -11.42 -1.72 -24.36
C ASP A 38 -10.32 -0.64 -24.19
N GLU A 39 -10.10 -0.17 -22.96
CA GLU A 39 -9.04 0.78 -22.61
C GLU A 39 -7.72 0.12 -22.18
N LYS A 40 -7.53 -1.17 -22.47
CA LYS A 40 -6.34 -1.96 -22.05
C LYS A 40 -5.01 -1.30 -22.39
N TRP A 41 -4.89 -0.65 -23.55
CA TRP A 41 -3.62 -0.05 -23.97
C TRP A 41 -3.25 1.15 -23.11
N THR A 42 -4.23 1.97 -22.72
CA THR A 42 -4.03 3.08 -21.79
C THR A 42 -3.69 2.55 -20.39
N ALA A 43 -4.42 1.55 -19.91
CA ALA A 43 -4.17 0.93 -18.60
C ALA A 43 -2.77 0.31 -18.52
N ILE A 44 -2.37 -0.48 -19.53
CA ILE A 44 -1.04 -1.10 -19.61
C ILE A 44 0.05 -0.04 -19.74
N GLY A 45 -0.14 0.97 -20.61
CA GLY A 45 0.82 2.06 -20.79
C GLY A 45 1.05 2.85 -19.50
N LEU A 46 -0.01 3.21 -18.78
CA LEU A 46 0.10 3.89 -17.48
C LEU A 46 0.72 3.00 -16.42
N THR A 47 0.43 1.70 -16.42
CA THR A 47 1.02 0.74 -15.47
C THR A 47 2.52 0.59 -15.72
N LEU A 48 2.94 0.43 -16.98
CA LEU A 48 4.35 0.33 -17.35
C LEU A 48 5.09 1.63 -17.01
N ALA A 49 4.51 2.79 -17.35
CA ALA A 49 5.07 4.09 -16.99
C ALA A 49 5.23 4.24 -15.48
N LEU A 50 4.24 3.79 -14.69
CA LEU A 50 4.31 3.82 -13.23
C LEU A 50 5.45 2.93 -12.69
N VAL A 51 5.64 1.74 -13.25
CA VAL A 51 6.74 0.83 -12.87
C VAL A 51 8.09 1.46 -13.17
N VAL A 52 8.29 1.98 -14.38
CA VAL A 52 9.54 2.64 -14.78
C VAL A 52 9.83 3.86 -13.89
N LEU A 53 8.83 4.71 -13.66
CA LEU A 53 8.99 5.88 -12.79
C LEU A 53 9.28 5.47 -11.34
N THR A 54 8.72 4.36 -10.86
CA THR A 54 9.02 3.85 -9.52
C THR A 54 10.46 3.34 -9.42
N ILE A 55 10.99 2.72 -10.48
CA ILE A 55 12.42 2.33 -10.56
C ILE A 55 13.30 3.59 -10.52
N CYS A 56 12.99 4.60 -11.34
CA CYS A 56 13.71 5.88 -11.31
C CYS A 56 13.68 6.53 -9.92
N GLN A 57 12.51 6.54 -9.27
CA GLN A 57 12.32 7.09 -7.94
C GLN A 57 13.11 6.31 -6.87
N ALA A 58 13.22 4.99 -7.00
CA ALA A 58 14.01 4.15 -6.10
C ALA A 58 15.53 4.30 -6.34
N ALA A 59 15.95 4.64 -7.57
CA ALA A 59 17.34 4.92 -7.89
C ALA A 59 17.82 6.28 -7.33
N SER A 60 16.91 7.24 -7.13
CA SER A 60 17.23 8.57 -6.60
C SER A 60 18.03 8.59 -5.29
N PRO A 61 17.62 7.90 -4.20
CA PRO A 61 18.40 7.86 -2.97
C PRO A 61 19.78 7.20 -3.16
N ILE A 62 19.90 6.26 -4.09
CA ILE A 62 21.19 5.62 -4.43
C ILE A 62 22.11 6.62 -5.12
N VAL A 63 21.62 7.32 -6.15
CA VAL A 63 22.37 8.37 -6.85
C VAL A 63 22.81 9.47 -5.88
N LEU A 64 21.90 9.89 -4.98
CA LEU A 64 22.22 10.90 -3.98
C LEU A 64 23.28 10.40 -2.99
N ASN A 65 23.26 9.13 -2.63
CA ASN A 65 24.27 8.51 -1.76
C ASN A 65 25.66 8.54 -2.41
N PHE A 66 25.78 8.12 -3.67
CA PHE A 66 27.05 8.17 -4.42
C PHE A 66 27.53 9.61 -4.65
N TRP A 67 26.62 10.54 -4.92
CA TRP A 67 26.96 11.96 -5.02
C TRP A 67 27.51 12.49 -3.69
N ASN A 68 26.88 12.12 -2.57
CA ASN A 68 27.30 12.52 -1.24
C ASN A 68 28.70 12.00 -0.90
N GLN A 69 28.98 10.74 -1.21
CA GLN A 69 30.32 10.16 -1.08
C GLN A 69 31.36 10.98 -1.86
N GLN A 70 31.12 11.24 -3.15
CA GLN A 70 32.05 12.00 -3.99
C GLN A 70 32.26 13.44 -3.50
N LEU A 71 31.23 14.07 -2.94
CA LEU A 71 31.35 15.38 -2.33
C LEU A 71 32.29 15.35 -1.12
N PHE A 72 32.11 14.40 -0.20
CA PHE A 72 32.99 14.27 0.96
C PHE A 72 34.42 13.91 0.56
N ASP A 73 34.62 12.99 -0.38
CA ASP A 73 35.94 12.63 -0.90
C ASP A 73 36.66 13.85 -1.50
N SER A 74 35.93 14.71 -2.22
CA SER A 74 36.50 15.93 -2.81
C SER A 74 36.92 16.97 -1.78
N LEU A 75 36.19 17.07 -0.66
CA LEU A 75 36.51 17.94 0.46
C LEU A 75 37.74 17.42 1.21
N GLU A 76 37.81 16.12 1.45
CA GLU A 76 38.96 15.47 2.10
C GLU A 76 40.24 15.68 1.27
N GLN A 77 40.17 15.46 -0.05
CA GLN A 77 41.30 15.63 -0.96
C GLN A 77 41.58 17.09 -1.35
N ARG A 78 40.84 18.06 -0.78
CA ARG A 78 40.97 19.51 -1.06
C ARG A 78 40.86 19.88 -2.54
N GLN A 79 40.06 19.14 -3.31
CA GLN A 79 39.89 19.35 -4.76
C GLN A 79 38.75 20.33 -5.06
N MET A 80 39.01 21.64 -4.89
CA MET A 80 38.01 22.70 -5.04
C MET A 80 37.34 22.74 -6.44
N GLY A 81 38.07 22.42 -7.50
CA GLY A 81 37.50 22.36 -8.86
C GLY A 81 36.41 21.29 -8.99
N ARG A 82 36.65 20.11 -8.41
CA ARG A 82 35.68 19.00 -8.43
C ARG A 82 34.47 19.29 -7.54
N PHE A 83 34.70 19.95 -6.39
CA PHE A 83 33.64 20.37 -5.48
C PHE A 83 32.59 21.26 -6.16
N VAL A 84 33.02 22.30 -6.90
CA VAL A 84 32.09 23.20 -7.60
C VAL A 84 31.25 22.46 -8.65
N ILE A 85 31.86 21.51 -9.37
CA ILE A 85 31.15 20.67 -10.34
C ILE A 85 30.09 19.80 -9.62
N LEU A 86 30.43 19.20 -8.48
CA LEU A 86 29.51 18.40 -7.67
C LEU A 86 28.33 19.23 -7.14
N VAL A 87 28.56 20.47 -6.73
CA VAL A 87 27.48 21.41 -6.34
C VAL A 87 26.55 21.70 -7.52
N GLY A 88 27.10 21.92 -8.72
CA GLY A 88 26.28 22.06 -9.93
C GLY A 88 25.49 20.79 -10.28
N ALA A 89 26.12 19.62 -10.15
CA ALA A 89 25.48 18.33 -10.38
C ALA A 89 24.32 18.07 -9.40
N LEU A 90 24.41 18.55 -8.16
CA LEU A 90 23.30 18.47 -7.20
C LEU A 90 22.04 19.16 -7.73
N GLY A 91 22.18 20.34 -8.33
CA GLY A 91 21.05 21.05 -8.94
C GLY A 91 20.37 20.21 -10.02
N VAL A 92 21.14 19.54 -10.86
CA VAL A 92 20.62 18.62 -11.89
C VAL A 92 19.92 17.41 -11.27
N ILE A 93 20.51 16.80 -10.23
CA ILE A 93 19.90 15.66 -9.51
C ILE A 93 18.57 16.07 -8.88
N ILE A 94 18.49 17.26 -8.27
CA ILE A 94 17.25 17.78 -7.67
C ILE A 94 16.19 18.01 -8.74
N LEU A 95 16.54 18.64 -9.86
CA LEU A 95 15.60 18.89 -10.96
C LEU A 95 15.10 17.58 -11.58
N ALA A 96 15.98 16.60 -11.80
CA ALA A 96 15.60 15.28 -12.28
C ALA A 96 14.65 14.57 -11.30
N ASN A 97 14.94 14.63 -9.99
CA ASN A 97 14.07 14.09 -8.95
C ASN A 97 12.69 14.74 -8.92
N LEU A 98 12.64 16.06 -9.04
CA LEU A 98 11.39 16.81 -9.09
C LEU A 98 10.54 16.40 -10.29
N ALA A 99 11.17 16.26 -11.47
CA ALA A 99 10.50 15.80 -12.67
C ALA A 99 9.93 14.39 -12.49
N VAL A 100 10.74 13.43 -12.03
CA VAL A 100 10.31 12.04 -11.79
C VAL A 100 9.15 12.00 -10.78
N THR A 101 9.26 12.71 -9.66
CA THR A 101 8.24 12.72 -8.60
C THR A 101 6.91 13.30 -9.09
N THR A 102 6.98 14.42 -9.84
CA THR A 102 5.78 15.07 -10.37
C THR A 102 5.10 14.21 -11.43
N THR A 103 5.86 13.65 -12.37
CA THR A 103 5.33 12.76 -13.41
C THR A 103 4.76 11.48 -12.79
N HIS A 104 5.43 10.90 -11.80
CA HIS A 104 4.95 9.73 -11.06
C HIS A 104 3.59 9.97 -10.43
N MET A 105 3.44 11.10 -9.71
CA MET A 105 2.16 11.49 -9.10
C MET A 105 1.03 11.57 -10.12
N VAL A 106 1.28 12.20 -11.27
CA VAL A 106 0.28 12.36 -12.34
C VAL A 106 -0.11 11.01 -12.94
N VAL A 107 0.86 10.16 -13.28
CA VAL A 107 0.63 8.82 -13.86
C VAL A 107 -0.16 7.95 -12.88
N LYS A 108 0.26 7.91 -11.62
CA LYS A 108 -0.40 7.15 -10.56
C LYS A 108 -1.86 7.59 -10.39
N ARG A 109 -2.11 8.90 -10.32
CA ARG A 109 -3.47 9.44 -10.17
C ARG A 109 -4.35 9.14 -11.39
N ARG A 110 -3.81 9.24 -12.61
CA ARG A 110 -4.56 8.87 -13.82
C ARG A 110 -4.95 7.40 -13.82
N LEU A 111 -4.04 6.52 -13.39
CA LEU A 111 -4.31 5.08 -13.28
C LEU A 111 -5.39 4.80 -12.21
N GLN A 112 -5.31 5.44 -11.03
CA GLN A 112 -6.33 5.32 -9.98
C GLN A 112 -7.72 5.76 -10.48
N ILE A 113 -7.81 6.90 -11.16
CA ILE A 113 -9.08 7.42 -11.68
C ILE A 113 -9.65 6.51 -12.76
N GLY A 114 -8.83 6.11 -13.74
CA GLY A 114 -9.28 5.23 -14.83
C GLY A 114 -9.73 3.87 -14.32
N TRP A 115 -9.00 3.29 -13.37
CA TRP A 115 -9.39 2.02 -12.75
C TRP A 115 -10.69 2.14 -11.96
N ARG A 116 -10.85 3.22 -11.18
CA ARG A 116 -12.08 3.50 -10.44
C ARG A 116 -13.27 3.66 -11.37
N GLN A 117 -13.14 4.47 -12.43
CA GLN A 117 -14.21 4.69 -13.41
C GLN A 117 -14.68 3.36 -14.04
N TRP A 118 -13.72 2.53 -14.47
CA TRP A 118 -14.03 1.23 -15.04
C TRP A 118 -14.71 0.28 -14.04
N LEU A 119 -14.19 0.19 -12.82
CA LEU A 119 -14.72 -0.72 -11.80
C LEU A 119 -16.12 -0.29 -11.35
N THR A 120 -16.34 1.02 -11.15
CA THR A 120 -17.66 1.57 -10.85
C THR A 120 -18.64 1.26 -11.98
N ALA A 121 -18.29 1.48 -13.25
CA ALA A 121 -19.17 1.18 -14.39
C ALA A 121 -19.51 -0.32 -14.47
N ASN A 122 -18.53 -1.20 -14.27
CA ASN A 122 -18.72 -2.64 -14.33
C ASN A 122 -19.63 -3.17 -13.20
N VAL A 123 -19.42 -2.70 -11.97
CA VAL A 123 -20.26 -3.07 -10.82
C VAL A 123 -21.67 -2.49 -10.96
N LEU A 124 -21.78 -1.23 -11.37
CA LEU A 124 -23.06 -0.55 -11.56
C LEU A 124 -23.90 -1.22 -12.65
N ASN A 125 -23.30 -1.54 -13.80
CA ASN A 125 -23.98 -2.28 -14.86
C ASN A 125 -24.45 -3.65 -14.39
N SER A 126 -23.62 -4.38 -13.64
CA SER A 126 -23.98 -5.68 -13.07
C SER A 126 -25.13 -5.57 -12.06
N TRP A 127 -25.17 -4.49 -11.27
CA TRP A 127 -26.23 -4.24 -10.28
C TRP A 127 -27.56 -3.83 -10.92
N MET A 128 -27.53 -2.97 -11.95
CA MET A 128 -28.76 -2.50 -12.61
C MET A 128 -29.37 -3.52 -13.59
N THR A 129 -28.57 -4.45 -14.11
CA THR A 129 -29.03 -5.42 -15.12
C THR A 129 -30.02 -6.43 -14.54
N ALA A 130 -31.10 -6.70 -15.28
CA ALA A 130 -32.13 -7.71 -14.98
C ALA A 130 -32.86 -7.51 -13.63
N GLY A 131 -33.00 -6.26 -13.18
CA GLY A 131 -33.69 -5.96 -11.93
C GLY A 131 -32.95 -6.43 -10.67
N ARG A 132 -31.65 -6.75 -10.78
CA ARG A 132 -30.84 -7.27 -9.67
C ARG A 132 -30.78 -6.31 -8.47
N HIS A 133 -30.86 -5.01 -8.71
CA HIS A 133 -30.95 -4.00 -7.65
C HIS A 133 -32.14 -4.23 -6.70
N TYR A 134 -33.26 -4.78 -7.18
CA TYR A 134 -34.41 -5.14 -6.36
C TYR A 134 -34.29 -6.55 -5.77
N GLN A 135 -33.76 -7.50 -6.56
CA GLN A 135 -33.60 -8.89 -6.13
C GLN A 135 -32.61 -9.03 -4.97
N VAL A 136 -31.53 -8.27 -4.96
CA VAL A 136 -30.51 -8.28 -3.89
C VAL A 136 -31.10 -7.96 -2.52
N THR A 137 -32.10 -7.07 -2.45
CA THR A 137 -32.81 -6.75 -1.20
C THR A 137 -33.61 -7.94 -0.64
N HIS A 138 -33.95 -8.92 -1.49
CA HIS A 138 -34.74 -10.10 -1.11
C HIS A 138 -33.88 -11.34 -0.85
N ILE A 139 -32.56 -11.26 -1.02
CA ILE A 139 -31.62 -12.35 -0.78
C ILE A 139 -31.07 -12.22 0.64
N ALA A 140 -31.10 -13.31 1.40
CA ALA A 140 -30.49 -13.36 2.73
C ALA A 140 -28.98 -13.03 2.65
N GLY A 141 -28.55 -12.00 3.36
CA GLY A 141 -27.16 -11.57 3.44
C GLY A 141 -27.02 -10.11 3.87
N ASP A 142 -25.80 -9.70 4.16
CA ASP A 142 -25.45 -8.33 4.56
C ASP A 142 -25.28 -7.47 3.29
N HIS A 143 -26.40 -6.94 2.81
CA HIS A 143 -26.52 -6.17 1.56
C HIS A 143 -26.85 -4.70 1.79
N ASP A 144 -26.62 -4.19 3.00
CA ASP A 144 -26.96 -2.81 3.36
C ASP A 144 -26.09 -1.79 2.62
N ASN A 145 -26.68 -0.63 2.29
CA ASN A 145 -26.00 0.52 1.69
C ASN A 145 -25.22 0.23 0.38
N PRO A 146 -25.84 -0.41 -0.64
CA PRO A 146 -25.15 -0.78 -1.88
C PRO A 146 -24.58 0.42 -2.64
N ASP A 147 -25.25 1.56 -2.57
CA ASP A 147 -24.82 2.86 -3.09
C ASP A 147 -23.53 3.34 -2.42
N GLY A 148 -23.45 3.29 -1.08
CA GLY A 148 -22.22 3.57 -0.35
C GLY A 148 -21.07 2.66 -0.75
N ARG A 149 -21.34 1.36 -0.94
CA ARG A 149 -20.30 0.40 -1.37
C ARG A 149 -19.80 0.68 -2.79
N ILE A 150 -20.69 1.00 -3.72
CA ILE A 150 -20.31 1.32 -5.11
C ILE A 150 -19.53 2.64 -5.17
N ALA A 151 -19.93 3.65 -4.39
CA ALA A 151 -19.29 4.96 -4.43
C ALA A 151 -17.96 4.99 -3.65
N GLU A 152 -17.96 4.48 -2.42
CA GLU A 152 -16.86 4.66 -1.47
C GLU A 152 -15.94 3.44 -1.41
N ASP A 153 -16.47 2.22 -1.28
CA ASP A 153 -15.60 1.04 -1.18
C ASP A 153 -14.78 0.85 -2.46
N ILE A 154 -15.35 1.10 -3.64
CA ILE A 154 -14.61 1.03 -4.92
C ILE A 154 -13.48 2.07 -4.95
N ARG A 155 -13.74 3.29 -4.47
CA ARG A 155 -12.72 4.35 -4.40
C ARG A 155 -11.58 3.94 -3.47
N VAL A 156 -11.90 3.57 -2.23
CA VAL A 156 -10.92 3.16 -1.22
C VAL A 156 -10.13 1.94 -1.72
N THR A 157 -10.81 0.95 -2.29
CA THR A 157 -10.18 -0.28 -2.75
C THR A 157 -9.19 -0.02 -3.89
N THR A 158 -9.57 0.78 -4.89
CA THR A 158 -8.69 1.08 -6.04
C THR A 158 -7.50 1.94 -5.66
N GLU A 159 -7.70 2.97 -4.82
CA GLU A 159 -6.63 3.83 -4.31
C GLU A 159 -5.66 3.04 -3.43
N ALA A 160 -6.17 2.34 -2.41
CA ALA A 160 -5.35 1.59 -1.46
C ALA A 160 -4.60 0.43 -2.12
N ALA A 161 -5.23 -0.30 -3.06
CA ALA A 161 -4.56 -1.38 -3.77
C ALA A 161 -3.37 -0.89 -4.59
N LEU A 162 -3.51 0.24 -5.31
CA LEU A 162 -2.40 0.84 -6.06
C LEU A 162 -1.32 1.41 -5.13
N ASP A 163 -1.70 2.03 -4.01
CA ASP A 163 -0.77 2.57 -3.02
C ASP A 163 0.06 1.46 -2.36
N LEU A 164 -0.58 0.37 -1.95
CA LEU A 164 0.07 -0.79 -1.36
C LEU A 164 0.99 -1.50 -2.35
N ALA A 165 0.53 -1.71 -3.59
CA ALA A 165 1.35 -2.33 -4.62
C ALA A 165 2.59 -1.48 -4.95
N HIS A 166 2.41 -0.17 -5.13
CA HIS A 166 3.51 0.75 -5.39
C HIS A 166 4.50 0.82 -4.21
N SER A 167 4.01 0.98 -2.98
CA SER A 167 4.87 1.06 -1.80
C SER A 167 5.65 -0.23 -1.57
N LEU A 168 5.01 -1.39 -1.71
CA LEU A 168 5.69 -2.68 -1.63
C LEU A 168 6.80 -2.80 -2.67
N PHE A 169 6.50 -2.49 -3.94
CA PHE A 169 7.48 -2.54 -5.01
C PHE A 169 8.65 -1.58 -4.78
N TYR A 170 8.35 -0.34 -4.38
CA TYR A 170 9.36 0.66 -4.03
C TYR A 170 10.27 0.20 -2.88
N CYS A 171 9.69 -0.33 -1.79
CA CYS A 171 10.45 -0.86 -0.66
C CYS A 171 11.34 -2.04 -1.05
N LEU A 172 10.86 -2.94 -1.91
CA LEU A 172 11.66 -4.05 -2.42
C LEU A 172 12.85 -3.54 -3.25
N LEU A 173 12.64 -2.59 -4.15
CA LEU A 173 13.72 -2.01 -4.95
C LEU A 173 14.79 -1.35 -4.06
N LEU A 174 14.37 -0.61 -3.03
CA LEU A 174 15.30 -0.03 -2.06
C LEU A 174 16.04 -1.10 -1.27
N LEU A 175 15.34 -2.14 -0.80
CA LEU A 175 15.93 -3.23 -0.06
C LEU A 175 17.03 -3.90 -0.89
N PHE A 176 16.74 -4.30 -2.13
CA PHE A 176 17.73 -4.91 -3.01
C PHE A 176 18.88 -3.94 -3.32
N GLY A 177 18.58 -2.70 -3.72
CA GLY A 177 19.60 -1.72 -4.08
C GLY A 177 20.57 -1.42 -2.93
N PHE A 178 20.06 -1.15 -1.72
CA PHE A 178 20.92 -0.90 -0.57
C PHE A 178 21.60 -2.17 -0.05
N THR A 179 20.97 -3.33 -0.14
CA THR A 179 21.62 -4.60 0.22
C THR A 179 22.85 -4.84 -0.65
N GLU A 180 22.75 -4.65 -1.97
CA GLU A 180 23.89 -4.76 -2.90
C GLU A 180 25.02 -3.78 -2.56
N ILE A 181 24.68 -2.52 -2.24
CA ILE A 181 25.68 -1.51 -1.83
C ILE A 181 26.37 -1.93 -0.53
N LEU A 182 25.60 -2.34 0.49
CA LEU A 182 26.15 -2.79 1.77
C LEU A 182 26.97 -4.07 1.63
N TRP A 183 26.61 -4.95 0.71
CA TRP A 183 27.34 -6.17 0.43
C TRP A 183 28.68 -5.86 -0.25
N SER A 184 28.68 -4.99 -1.26
CA SER A 184 29.88 -4.54 -1.97
C SER A 184 30.85 -3.78 -1.05
N LEU A 185 30.31 -3.00 -0.11
CA LEU A 185 31.11 -2.22 0.85
C LEU A 185 31.47 -3.02 2.12
N SER A 186 30.83 -4.18 2.35
CA SER A 186 31.22 -5.08 3.44
C SER A 186 32.56 -5.70 3.09
N GLY A 187 33.61 -5.27 3.77
CA GLY A 187 34.84 -6.06 3.84
C GLY A 187 34.61 -7.40 4.56
N ASP A 188 35.68 -8.16 4.70
CA ASP A 188 35.74 -9.40 5.48
C ASP A 188 36.36 -9.13 6.87
N PRO A 189 35.64 -8.51 7.82
CA PRO A 189 36.17 -8.36 9.15
C PRO A 189 36.32 -9.73 9.80
N GLU A 190 37.51 -10.01 10.32
CA GLU A 190 37.77 -11.17 11.16
C GLU A 190 37.10 -10.95 12.52
N PHE A 191 35.97 -11.61 12.76
CA PHE A 191 35.37 -11.64 14.09
C PHE A 191 35.96 -12.79 14.90
N VAL A 192 36.80 -12.45 15.88
CA VAL A 192 37.34 -13.42 16.85
C VAL A 192 36.37 -13.52 18.03
N LEU A 193 35.60 -14.60 18.10
CA LEU A 193 34.71 -14.88 19.24
C LEU A 193 35.07 -16.25 19.83
N GLY A 194 35.56 -16.28 21.08
CA GLY A 194 35.93 -17.52 21.75
C GLY A 194 37.13 -18.27 21.13
N GLY A 195 38.02 -17.57 20.42
CA GLY A 195 39.22 -18.17 19.79
C GLY A 195 38.99 -18.81 18.41
N LEU A 196 37.75 -18.77 17.89
CA LEU A 196 37.43 -19.14 16.50
C LEU A 196 37.29 -17.86 15.67
N THR A 197 38.00 -17.81 14.54
CA THR A 197 37.86 -16.74 13.53
C THR A 197 36.64 -17.05 12.68
N PHE A 198 35.60 -16.25 12.82
CA PHE A 198 34.42 -16.34 11.96
C PHE A 198 34.50 -15.25 10.89
N HIS A 199 34.50 -15.68 9.63
CA HIS A 199 34.34 -14.81 8.48
C HIS A 199 32.85 -14.75 8.16
N LEU A 200 32.22 -13.61 8.44
CA LEU A 200 30.84 -13.35 8.03
C LEU A 200 30.86 -12.38 6.83
N PRO A 201 30.83 -12.88 5.58
CA PRO A 201 30.70 -12.00 4.42
C PRO A 201 29.38 -11.22 4.53
N GLY A 202 29.40 -9.93 4.16
CA GLY A 202 28.20 -9.09 4.25
C GLY A 202 27.76 -8.72 5.67
N HIS A 203 28.68 -8.66 6.64
CA HIS A 203 28.36 -8.37 8.05
C HIS A 203 27.49 -7.12 8.26
N LEU A 204 27.67 -6.06 7.45
CA LEU A 204 26.86 -4.84 7.55
C LEU A 204 25.37 -5.10 7.28
N VAL A 205 25.05 -6.03 6.37
CA VAL A 205 23.66 -6.41 6.07
C VAL A 205 23.03 -7.08 7.28
N TRP A 206 23.74 -8.00 7.92
CA TRP A 206 23.25 -8.68 9.12
C TRP A 206 23.04 -7.72 10.29
N VAL A 207 23.97 -6.81 10.52
CA VAL A 207 23.83 -5.75 11.53
C VAL A 207 22.61 -4.88 11.24
N ALA A 208 22.42 -4.46 9.99
CA ALA A 208 21.26 -3.67 9.58
C ALA A 208 19.94 -4.42 9.80
N LEU A 209 19.88 -5.72 9.49
CA LEU A 209 18.69 -6.57 9.71
C LEU A 209 18.36 -6.70 11.20
N VAL A 210 19.36 -6.96 12.05
CA VAL A 210 19.15 -7.05 13.51
C VAL A 210 18.67 -5.71 14.05
N TYR A 211 19.32 -4.62 13.66
CA TYR A 211 18.91 -3.27 14.05
C TYR A 211 17.46 -2.97 13.63
N ALA A 212 17.09 -3.29 12.38
CA ALA A 212 15.74 -3.10 11.87
C ALA A 212 14.69 -3.95 12.62
N ALA A 213 15.03 -5.20 12.96
CA ALA A 213 14.15 -6.10 13.70
C ALA A 213 13.88 -5.59 15.12
N ILE A 214 14.92 -5.13 15.82
CA ILE A 214 14.80 -4.51 17.15
C ILE A 214 13.97 -3.24 17.05
N GLY A 215 14.31 -2.33 16.13
CA GLY A 215 13.60 -1.07 15.94
C GLY A 215 12.12 -1.26 15.64
N SER A 216 11.79 -2.20 14.74
CA SER A 216 10.42 -2.54 14.39
C SER A 216 9.65 -3.16 15.56
N SER A 217 10.29 -4.03 16.35
CA SER A 217 9.69 -4.62 17.54
C SER A 217 9.35 -3.55 18.59
N VAL A 218 10.28 -2.63 18.84
CA VAL A 218 10.07 -1.50 19.76
C VAL A 218 8.97 -0.58 19.24
N ALA A 219 8.95 -0.26 17.95
CA ALA A 219 7.92 0.57 17.33
C ALA A 219 6.52 -0.04 17.48
N VAL A 220 6.38 -1.35 17.25
CA VAL A 220 5.09 -2.06 17.44
C VAL A 220 4.68 -2.04 18.91
N TRP A 221 5.62 -2.26 19.82
CA TRP A 221 5.34 -2.27 21.25
C TRP A 221 4.87 -0.89 21.75
N LEU A 222 5.54 0.19 21.35
CA LEU A 222 5.17 1.57 21.71
C LEU A 222 3.92 2.07 20.96
N GLY A 223 3.66 1.57 19.74
CA GLY A 223 2.51 1.99 18.94
C GLY A 223 1.18 1.37 19.37
N ARG A 224 1.18 0.15 19.92
CA ARG A 224 -0.02 -0.56 20.39
C ARG A 224 -0.91 0.26 21.36
N PRO A 225 -0.40 0.92 22.42
CA PRO A 225 -1.25 1.73 23.29
C PRO A 225 -1.84 2.94 22.57
N LEU A 226 -1.10 3.56 21.65
CA LEU A 226 -1.57 4.74 20.91
C LEU A 226 -2.75 4.39 19.99
N VAL A 227 -2.68 3.25 19.29
CA VAL A 227 -3.79 2.76 18.46
C VAL A 227 -5.05 2.53 19.30
N ARG A 228 -4.91 1.93 20.48
CA ARG A 228 -6.04 1.73 21.41
C ARG A 228 -6.62 3.07 21.88
N ALA A 229 -5.78 4.04 22.20
CA ALA A 229 -6.21 5.37 22.61
C ALA A 229 -6.96 6.11 21.49
N VAL A 230 -6.45 6.05 20.26
CA VAL A 230 -7.11 6.64 19.08
C VAL A 230 -8.46 5.98 18.83
N ASN A 231 -8.53 4.65 18.87
CA ASN A 231 -9.79 3.93 18.68
C ASN A 231 -10.82 4.28 19.76
N ASN A 232 -10.40 4.38 21.03
CA ASN A 232 -11.27 4.82 22.11
C ASN A 232 -11.74 6.27 21.90
N ARG A 233 -10.86 7.18 21.50
CA ARG A 233 -11.21 8.57 21.21
C ARG A 233 -12.25 8.66 20.09
N GLN A 234 -12.03 7.95 18.98
CA GLN A 234 -12.97 7.90 17.85
C GLN A 234 -14.32 7.32 18.25
N THR A 235 -14.33 6.27 19.08
CA THR A 235 -15.57 5.67 19.60
C THR A 235 -16.34 6.67 20.48
N CYS A 236 -15.66 7.39 21.35
CA CYS A 236 -16.28 8.43 22.18
C CYS A 236 -16.85 9.59 21.33
N GLU A 237 -16.10 10.07 20.33
CA GLU A 237 -16.56 11.12 19.41
C GLU A 237 -17.77 10.67 18.58
N ALA A 238 -17.77 9.42 18.10
CA ALA A 238 -18.88 8.85 17.35
C ALA A 238 -20.14 8.73 18.23
N ASN A 239 -20.00 8.22 19.46
CA ASN A 239 -21.10 8.11 20.41
C ASN A 239 -21.68 9.49 20.78
N PHE A 240 -20.83 10.50 20.95
CA PHE A 240 -21.27 11.87 21.21
C PHE A 240 -22.08 12.43 20.03
N ARG A 241 -21.59 12.30 18.79
CA ARG A 241 -22.31 12.73 17.57
C ARG A 241 -23.65 12.00 17.42
N PHE A 242 -23.68 10.69 17.64
CA PHE A 242 -24.91 9.90 17.58
C PHE A 242 -25.91 10.35 18.66
N GLY A 243 -25.44 10.62 19.88
CA GLY A 243 -26.28 11.16 20.96
C GLY A 243 -26.92 12.51 20.60
N LEU A 244 -26.17 13.41 19.97
CA LEU A 244 -26.69 14.70 19.51
C LEU A 244 -27.78 14.56 18.43
N VAL A 245 -27.59 13.65 17.48
CA VAL A 245 -28.60 13.36 16.44
C VAL A 245 -29.89 12.84 17.07
N ARG A 246 -29.78 11.86 17.98
CA ARG A 246 -30.95 11.27 18.64
C ARG A 246 -31.68 12.27 19.54
N ALA A 247 -30.96 13.17 20.21
CA ALA A 247 -31.58 14.24 20.99
C ALA A 247 -32.40 15.20 20.11
N ARG A 248 -31.92 15.50 18.89
CA ARG A 248 -32.66 16.31 17.91
C ARG A 248 -33.93 15.60 17.44
N GLU A 249 -33.83 14.32 17.10
CA GLU A 249 -34.96 13.51 16.61
C GLU A 249 -36.07 13.32 17.66
N HIS A 250 -35.75 13.35 18.97
CA HIS A 250 -36.74 13.22 20.04
C HIS A 250 -37.28 14.58 20.53
N SER A 251 -36.78 15.69 20.00
CA SER A 251 -37.27 17.05 20.29
C SER A 251 -38.31 17.55 19.26
N GLU A 252 -38.58 16.76 18.21
CA GLU A 252 -39.68 16.92 17.26
C GLU A 252 -40.87 16.03 17.64
#